data_AF-A0A9P4NWQ5-F1
#
_entry.id   AF-A0A9P4NWQ5-F1
#
_cell.length_a   1.000
_cell.length_b   1.000
_cell.length_c   1.000
_cell.angle_alpha   90.00
_cell.angle_beta   90.00
_cell.angle_gamma   90.00
#
_symmetry.space_group_name_H-M   'P 1'
#
loop_
_entity.id
_entity.type
_entity.pdbx_description
1 polymer ?
#
loop_
_entity_poly.entity_id
_entity_poly.type
_entity_poly.pdbx_seq_one_letter_code
_entity_poly.pdbx_strand_id
1 'polypeptide(L)'
;MSLIVIGIAITISLLFAYLYHLSSALSGVPEEVLKLSPHRWTEQECRETYEKVKEKPIDFNAHLPPKQDRRYIVVGGSGLVGGDIILHLLARGQSPKSIRLIDFRPPFREDMLSGPAGDISFYQADISSTSSINAAFSHPWPKELSTLPLTVFHTAAVINANERHISLLHKCSAVNTLGAKNVVAAAKSAGCSILIATSSASLAVRPPRFWLLPWEKWPKGYFQLLDEKDAEEPVRKHGEYFGNYGFTKALGEKLILEADEAGFRTGSIRPGNGIYGNKYDQTSGNYLRRGDVPTWISHIRQNFVSGHNISNAHLLFEAALLTPSSQKCSGKAFLITDPNPTISFSDIYTLLTTLSATGFKIQLVPPILLFLLSYPIEMYHTLQCKYPKSLPALGADLKMLQPTLFNISNGHFVCDDSAARRSVQEGGLGYKGVCTTLEGMTMQVLEWNREHEGLRKEEEIGEKNVVRELKNMGAVGGKT
;
A
#
# COMPACT_ATOMS: atom_id res chain seq x y z
N MET A 1 -36.59 26.59 -37.48
CA MET A 1 -36.22 25.20 -37.11
C MET A 1 -34.75 24.90 -37.40
N SER A 2 -34.22 25.28 -38.57
CA SER A 2 -32.84 24.93 -38.99
C SER A 2 -31.72 25.52 -38.14
N LEU A 3 -31.81 26.77 -37.65
CA LEU A 3 -30.75 27.38 -36.83
C LEU A 3 -30.60 26.72 -35.45
N ILE A 4 -31.71 26.29 -34.84
CA ILE A 4 -31.69 25.60 -33.55
C ILE A 4 -31.04 24.22 -33.71
N VAL A 5 -31.39 23.48 -34.76
CA VAL A 5 -30.81 22.17 -35.06
C VAL A 5 -29.31 22.29 -35.35
N ILE A 6 -28.90 23.28 -36.14
CA ILE A 6 -27.48 23.56 -36.41
C ILE A 6 -26.75 23.93 -35.12
N GLY A 7 -27.34 24.80 -34.28
CA GLY A 7 -26.77 25.16 -32.99
C GLY A 7 -26.55 23.95 -32.08
N ILE A 8 -27.56 23.09 -31.93
CA ILE A 8 -27.47 21.86 -31.14
C ILE A 8 -26.37 20.93 -31.69
N ALA A 9 -26.30 20.74 -33.01
CA ALA A 9 -25.28 19.92 -33.63
C ALA A 9 -23.87 20.45 -33.36
N ILE A 10 -23.65 21.77 -33.51
CA ILE A 10 -22.36 22.41 -33.21
C ILE A 10 -22.00 22.21 -31.73
N THR A 11 -22.94 22.42 -30.80
CA THR A 11 -22.69 22.23 -29.36
C THR A 11 -22.32 20.78 -29.03
N ILE A 12 -23.03 19.79 -29.59
CA ILE A 12 -22.73 18.37 -29.39
C ILE A 12 -21.35 18.04 -29.96
N SER A 13 -21.03 18.51 -31.16
CA SER A 13 -19.73 18.28 -31.78
C SER A 13 -18.58 18.90 -30.97
N LEU A 14 -18.75 20.12 -30.46
CA LEU A 14 -17.75 20.79 -29.61
C LEU A 14 -17.58 20.06 -28.28
N LEU A 15 -18.68 19.61 -27.65
CA LEU A 15 -18.62 18.82 -26.43
C LEU A 15 -17.91 17.49 -26.66
N PHE A 16 -18.23 16.79 -27.75
CA PHE A 16 -17.57 15.53 -28.10
C PHE A 16 -16.06 15.73 -28.33
N ALA A 17 -15.68 16.75 -29.11
CA ALA A 17 -14.28 17.10 -29.34
C ALA A 17 -13.54 17.43 -28.03
N TYR A 18 -14.20 18.16 -27.12
CA TYR A 18 -13.64 18.47 -25.81
C TYR A 18 -13.45 17.22 -24.93
N LEU A 19 -14.46 16.35 -24.85
CA LEU A 19 -14.36 15.10 -24.08
C LEU A 19 -13.35 14.13 -24.68
N TYR A 20 -13.20 14.10 -26.01
CA TYR A 20 -12.16 13.34 -26.69
C TYR A 20 -10.77 13.87 -26.33
N HIS A 21 -10.56 15.18 -26.40
CA HIS A 21 -9.33 15.83 -25.97
C HIS A 21 -9.00 15.50 -24.51
N LEU A 22 -10.00 15.58 -23.62
CA LEU A 22 -9.85 15.23 -22.21
C LEU A 22 -9.49 13.77 -22.01
N SER A 23 -10.17 12.85 -22.68
CA SER A 23 -9.87 11.42 -22.62
C SER A 23 -8.47 11.12 -23.13
N SER A 24 -8.03 11.78 -24.20
CA SER A 24 -6.69 11.63 -24.76
C SER A 24 -5.61 12.10 -23.77
N ALA A 25 -5.83 13.25 -23.13
CA ALA A 25 -4.92 13.78 -22.11
C ALA A 25 -4.83 12.86 -20.89
N LEU A 26 -5.95 12.31 -20.42
CA LEU A 26 -6.00 11.36 -19.29
C LEU A 26 -5.35 10.00 -19.57
N SER A 27 -5.17 9.65 -20.84
CA SER A 27 -4.54 8.39 -21.28
C SER A 27 -3.08 8.54 -21.70
N GLY A 28 -2.54 9.75 -21.74
CA GLY A 28 -1.17 10.00 -22.19
C GLY A 28 -0.15 10.08 -21.06
N VAL A 29 1.13 10.08 -21.42
CA VAL A 29 2.28 10.15 -20.49
C VAL A 29 3.15 11.36 -20.85
N PRO A 30 3.44 12.28 -19.92
CA PRO A 30 4.37 13.39 -20.15
C PRO A 30 5.78 12.92 -20.50
N GLU A 31 6.51 13.70 -21.30
CA GLU A 31 7.84 13.33 -21.80
C GLU A 31 8.88 13.24 -20.67
N GLU A 32 8.75 14.06 -19.63
CA GLU A 32 9.59 14.01 -18.43
C GLU A 32 9.44 12.68 -17.70
N VAL A 33 8.21 12.16 -17.64
CA VAL A 33 7.90 10.85 -17.05
C VAL A 33 8.45 9.71 -17.90
N LEU A 34 8.46 9.87 -19.24
CA LEU A 34 9.09 8.90 -20.14
C LEU A 34 10.60 8.77 -19.85
N LYS A 35 11.28 9.90 -19.64
CA LYS A 35 12.72 9.94 -19.32
C LYS A 35 13.07 9.27 -17.99
N LEU A 36 12.22 9.41 -16.98
CA LEU A 36 12.42 8.79 -15.65
C LEU A 36 12.10 7.28 -15.63
N SER A 37 11.52 6.75 -16.70
CA SER A 37 10.98 5.40 -16.76
C SER A 37 11.12 4.78 -18.16
N PRO A 38 12.34 4.67 -18.70
CA PRO A 38 12.55 4.34 -20.12
C PRO A 38 12.23 2.89 -20.48
N HIS A 39 12.32 1.96 -19.52
CA HIS A 39 12.24 0.52 -19.75
C HIS A 39 10.89 -0.06 -19.29
N ARG A 40 10.26 -0.91 -20.10
CA ARG A 40 9.01 -1.66 -19.80
C ARG A 40 9.30 -3.15 -19.79
N TRP A 41 8.61 -3.89 -18.92
CA TRP A 41 8.84 -5.33 -18.76
C TRP A 41 8.30 -6.12 -19.93
N THR A 42 9.08 -7.10 -20.37
CA THR A 42 8.69 -8.10 -21.36
C THR A 42 8.25 -9.40 -20.69
N GLU A 43 7.51 -10.24 -21.41
CA GLU A 43 7.15 -11.57 -20.92
C GLU A 43 8.40 -12.42 -20.62
N GLN A 44 9.44 -12.28 -21.45
CA GLN A 44 10.70 -13.00 -21.28
C GLN A 44 11.38 -12.61 -19.97
N GLU A 45 11.53 -11.31 -19.69
CA GLU A 45 12.11 -10.83 -18.43
C GLU A 45 11.32 -11.31 -17.20
N CYS A 46 9.98 -11.34 -17.32
CA CYS A 46 9.12 -11.88 -16.26
C CYS A 46 9.39 -13.37 -16.01
N ARG A 47 9.48 -14.18 -17.08
CA ARG A 47 9.76 -15.64 -16.98
C ARG A 47 11.16 -15.91 -16.45
N GLU A 48 12.17 -15.19 -16.93
CA GLU A 48 13.55 -15.29 -16.46
C GLU A 48 13.67 -14.93 -14.98
N THR A 49 12.99 -13.86 -14.56
CA THR A 49 12.96 -13.47 -13.14
C THR A 49 12.24 -14.51 -12.29
N TYR A 50 11.18 -15.13 -12.80
CA TYR A 50 10.46 -16.20 -12.10
C TYR A 50 11.34 -17.41 -11.83
N GLU A 51 12.06 -17.91 -12.84
CA GLU A 51 12.99 -19.03 -12.63
C GLU A 51 14.16 -18.62 -11.72
N LYS A 52 14.73 -17.42 -11.89
CA LYS A 52 15.79 -16.90 -11.01
C LYS A 52 15.35 -16.87 -9.54
N VAL A 53 14.18 -16.32 -9.24
CA VAL A 53 13.63 -16.21 -7.88
C VAL A 53 13.27 -17.58 -7.30
N LYS A 54 12.79 -18.50 -8.14
CA LYS A 54 12.47 -19.87 -7.75
C LYS A 54 13.72 -20.69 -7.41
N GLU A 55 14.78 -20.56 -8.21
CA GLU A 55 16.07 -21.23 -7.98
C GLU A 55 16.84 -20.61 -6.82
N LYS A 56 16.86 -19.29 -6.73
CA LYS A 56 17.56 -18.53 -5.69
C LYS A 56 16.63 -17.47 -5.08
N PRO A 57 15.84 -17.86 -4.05
CA PRO A 57 15.00 -16.91 -3.32
C PRO A 57 15.80 -15.75 -2.76
N ILE A 58 15.15 -14.59 -2.65
CA ILE A 58 15.78 -13.38 -2.13
C ILE A 58 16.00 -13.55 -0.63
N ASP A 59 17.25 -13.46 -0.20
CA ASP A 59 17.61 -13.54 1.21
C ASP A 59 17.53 -12.15 1.87
N PHE A 60 16.39 -11.87 2.51
CA PHE A 60 16.22 -10.64 3.29
C PHE A 60 17.06 -10.62 4.57
N ASN A 61 17.42 -11.78 5.12
CA ASN A 61 18.07 -11.88 6.44
C ASN A 61 19.47 -11.28 6.42
N ALA A 62 20.20 -11.47 5.32
CA ALA A 62 21.54 -10.90 5.10
C ALA A 62 21.56 -9.36 5.11
N HIS A 63 20.40 -8.71 4.98
CA HIS A 63 20.28 -7.26 4.92
C HIS A 63 19.68 -6.64 6.18
N LEU A 64 19.32 -7.45 7.17
CA LEU A 64 18.77 -6.96 8.43
C LEU A 64 19.90 -6.40 9.31
N PRO A 65 19.67 -5.29 10.03
CA PRO A 65 20.62 -4.83 11.03
C PRO A 65 20.72 -5.85 12.17
N PRO A 66 21.85 -5.86 12.91
CA PRO A 66 22.06 -6.81 14.01
C PRO A 66 20.92 -6.82 15.03
N LYS A 67 20.80 -7.94 15.75
CA LYS A 67 19.93 -8.06 16.93
C LYS A 67 20.20 -6.91 17.91
N GLN A 68 19.14 -6.36 18.49
CA GLN A 68 19.22 -5.35 19.54
C GLN A 68 18.64 -5.91 20.85
N ASP A 69 19.21 -5.54 22.00
CA ASP A 69 18.72 -5.97 23.31
C ASP A 69 17.54 -5.10 23.78
N ARG A 70 16.38 -5.32 23.16
CA ARG A 70 15.19 -4.47 23.31
C ARG A 70 13.91 -5.30 23.34
N ARG A 71 12.85 -4.69 23.86
CA ARG A 71 11.48 -5.15 23.74
C ARG A 71 10.78 -4.41 22.60
N TYR A 72 9.79 -5.05 21.99
CA TYR A 72 9.09 -4.55 20.81
C TYR A 72 7.59 -4.62 20.99
N ILE A 73 6.92 -3.52 20.67
CA ILE A 73 5.47 -3.53 20.43
C ILE A 73 5.25 -3.16 18.96
N VAL A 74 4.54 -4.01 18.23
CA VAL A 74 4.15 -3.74 16.84
C VAL A 74 2.65 -3.51 16.80
N VAL A 75 2.26 -2.23 16.69
CA VAL A 75 0.85 -1.80 16.59
C VAL A 75 0.42 -1.83 15.13
N GLY A 76 -0.57 -2.65 14.78
CA GLY A 76 -0.87 -3.03 13.39
C GLY A 76 -0.12 -4.28 12.94
N GLY A 77 0.32 -5.12 13.90
CA GLY A 77 1.18 -6.28 13.65
C GLY A 77 0.52 -7.42 12.85
N SER A 78 -0.80 -7.43 12.72
CA SER A 78 -1.52 -8.41 11.89
C SER A 78 -1.56 -8.00 10.41
N GLY A 79 -1.22 -6.74 10.09
CA GLY A 79 -1.20 -6.22 8.72
C GLY A 79 0.02 -6.65 7.90
N LEU A 80 0.10 -6.19 6.65
CA LEU A 80 1.24 -6.45 5.75
C LEU A 80 2.57 -6.00 6.36
N VAL A 81 2.74 -4.68 6.54
CA VAL A 81 3.98 -4.10 7.06
C VAL A 81 4.28 -4.55 8.48
N GLY A 82 3.26 -4.59 9.35
CA GLY A 82 3.44 -5.02 10.74
C GLY A 82 3.88 -6.48 10.86
N GLY A 83 3.29 -7.37 10.06
CA GLY A 83 3.70 -8.77 9.98
C GLY A 83 5.15 -8.90 9.49
N ASP A 84 5.52 -8.19 8.43
CA ASP A 84 6.89 -8.23 7.91
C ASP A 84 7.92 -7.68 8.91
N ILE A 85 7.56 -6.69 9.73
CA ILE A 85 8.39 -6.22 10.85
C ILE A 85 8.59 -7.34 11.87
N ILE A 86 7.52 -8.03 12.26
CA ILE A 86 7.60 -9.14 13.22
C ILE A 86 8.49 -10.26 12.67
N LEU A 87 8.29 -10.66 11.43
CA LEU A 87 9.09 -11.72 10.79
C LEU A 87 10.56 -11.33 10.72
N HIS A 88 10.89 -10.09 10.36
CA HIS A 88 12.28 -9.62 10.33
C HIS A 88 12.88 -9.48 11.74
N LEU A 89 12.11 -9.09 12.76
CA LEU A 89 12.57 -9.10 14.15
C LEU A 89 12.98 -10.51 14.59
N LEU A 90 12.14 -11.50 14.32
CA LEU A 90 12.45 -12.91 14.59
C LEU A 90 13.66 -13.39 13.80
N ALA A 91 13.72 -13.06 12.51
CA ALA A 91 14.80 -13.48 11.62
C ALA A 91 16.19 -12.95 12.04
N ARG A 92 16.26 -11.72 12.57
CA ARG A 92 17.51 -11.20 13.16
C ARG A 92 17.79 -11.73 14.59
N GLY A 93 17.02 -12.69 15.09
CA GLY A 93 17.27 -13.40 16.34
C GLY A 93 16.57 -12.86 17.59
N GLN A 94 15.52 -12.04 17.44
CA GLN A 94 14.71 -11.66 18.59
C GLN A 94 13.90 -12.84 19.13
N SER A 95 13.72 -12.87 20.46
CA SER A 95 12.85 -13.86 21.08
C SER A 95 11.38 -13.48 20.85
N PRO A 96 10.48 -14.43 20.55
CA PRO A 96 9.05 -14.17 20.52
C PRO A 96 8.54 -13.48 21.79
N LYS A 97 9.11 -13.82 22.96
CA LYS A 97 8.77 -13.23 24.26
C LYS A 97 9.11 -11.74 24.39
N SER A 98 10.04 -11.23 23.58
CA SER A 98 10.38 -9.79 23.56
C SER A 98 9.53 -9.00 22.58
N ILE A 99 8.60 -9.63 21.86
CA ILE A 99 7.71 -9.00 20.88
C ILE A 99 6.27 -9.09 21.37
N ARG A 100 5.52 -8.02 21.19
CA ARG A 100 4.06 -7.99 21.32
C ARG A 100 3.43 -7.55 20.02
N LEU A 101 2.42 -8.30 19.60
CA LEU A 101 1.55 -7.95 18.51
C LEU A 101 0.33 -7.24 19.10
N ILE A 102 0.10 -5.99 18.71
CA ILE A 102 -1.14 -5.26 19.02
C ILE A 102 -1.88 -4.99 17.72
N ASP A 103 -3.13 -5.38 17.62
CA ASP A 103 -3.94 -5.10 16.44
C ASP A 103 -5.44 -5.17 16.78
N PHE A 104 -6.30 -4.61 15.92
CA PHE A 104 -7.75 -4.74 16.06
C PHE A 104 -8.22 -6.16 15.75
N ARG A 105 -7.46 -6.91 14.94
CA ARG A 105 -7.77 -8.29 14.54
C ARG A 105 -6.59 -9.23 14.82
N PRO A 106 -6.84 -10.51 15.13
CA PRO A 106 -5.76 -11.50 15.27
C PRO A 106 -4.98 -11.64 13.95
N PRO A 107 -3.71 -12.11 14.01
CA PRO A 107 -2.95 -12.43 12.82
C PRO A 107 -3.69 -13.48 11.98
N PHE A 108 -3.57 -13.37 10.66
CA PHE A 108 -4.28 -14.24 9.70
C PHE A 108 -3.37 -14.72 8.56
N ARG A 109 -2.14 -14.21 8.45
CA ARG A 109 -1.16 -14.66 7.47
C ARG A 109 -0.56 -15.99 7.95
N GLU A 110 -0.45 -16.98 7.08
CA GLU A 110 0.00 -18.33 7.46
C GLU A 110 1.41 -18.33 8.09
N ASP A 111 2.31 -17.48 7.59
CA ASP A 111 3.66 -17.24 8.12
C ASP A 111 3.68 -16.64 9.55
N MET A 112 2.54 -16.12 10.03
CA MET A 112 2.36 -15.55 11.36
C MET A 112 1.62 -16.48 12.33
N LEU A 113 1.11 -17.63 11.86
CA LEU A 113 0.30 -18.55 12.67
C LEU A 113 1.08 -19.73 13.25
N SER A 114 2.32 -19.94 12.82
CA SER A 114 3.14 -21.09 13.20
C SER A 114 4.58 -20.72 13.51
N GLY A 115 5.34 -21.66 14.08
CA GLY A 115 6.72 -21.45 14.49
C GLY A 115 6.88 -20.31 15.51
N PRO A 116 8.04 -19.64 15.55
CA PRO A 116 8.30 -18.57 16.51
C PRO A 116 7.33 -17.38 16.41
N ALA A 117 6.72 -17.15 15.25
CA ALA A 117 5.73 -16.08 15.08
C ALA A 117 4.41 -16.42 15.79
N GLY A 118 3.99 -17.69 15.77
CA GLY A 118 2.81 -18.18 16.50
C GLY A 118 2.94 -18.08 18.03
N ASP A 119 4.16 -18.01 18.56
CA ASP A 119 4.43 -17.88 20.00
C ASP A 119 4.38 -16.42 20.50
N ILE A 120 4.19 -15.44 19.61
CA ILE A 120 4.13 -14.02 19.97
C ILE A 120 2.81 -13.71 20.66
N SER A 121 2.89 -12.97 21.77
CA SER A 121 1.69 -12.53 22.49
C SER A 121 0.90 -11.52 21.68
N PHE A 122 -0.36 -11.87 21.39
CA PHE A 122 -1.35 -11.00 20.75
C PHE A 122 -2.21 -10.27 21.78
N TYR A 123 -2.39 -8.97 21.60
CA TYR A 123 -3.31 -8.16 22.37
C TYR A 123 -4.23 -7.38 21.44
N GLN A 124 -5.53 -7.66 21.53
CA GLN A 124 -6.52 -6.95 20.73
C GLN A 124 -6.71 -5.52 21.25
N ALA A 125 -6.61 -4.52 20.36
CA ALA A 125 -6.86 -3.13 20.72
C ALA A 125 -7.47 -2.31 19.58
N ASP A 126 -8.37 -1.39 19.94
CA ASP A 126 -8.80 -0.30 19.08
C ASP A 126 -7.98 0.94 19.43
N ILE A 127 -7.09 1.36 18.52
CA ILE A 127 -6.21 2.51 18.77
C ILE A 127 -6.98 3.83 18.87
N SER A 128 -8.22 3.91 18.37
CA SER A 128 -9.06 5.10 18.56
C SER A 128 -9.54 5.26 20.01
N SER A 129 -9.48 4.19 20.81
CA SER A 129 -9.83 4.17 22.23
C SER A 129 -8.58 4.23 23.12
N THR A 130 -8.45 5.31 23.89
CA THR A 130 -7.32 5.51 24.81
C THR A 130 -7.23 4.39 25.87
N SER A 131 -8.36 3.94 26.42
CA SER A 131 -8.37 2.85 27.42
C SER A 131 -7.95 1.52 26.81
N SER A 132 -8.38 1.24 25.57
CA SER A 132 -8.03 0.00 24.87
C SER A 132 -6.54 -0.09 24.60
N ILE A 133 -5.93 0.98 24.06
CA ILE A 133 -4.49 0.95 23.76
C ILE A 133 -3.63 0.94 25.03
N ASN A 134 -4.04 1.66 26.08
CA ASN A 134 -3.33 1.66 27.35
C ASN A 134 -3.34 0.26 27.99
N ALA A 135 -4.48 -0.44 27.96
CA ALA A 135 -4.58 -1.80 28.45
C ALA A 135 -3.58 -2.73 27.73
N ALA A 136 -3.54 -2.67 26.39
CA ALA A 136 -2.62 -3.48 25.58
C ALA A 136 -1.13 -3.18 25.85
N PHE A 137 -0.76 -1.90 26.03
CA PHE A 137 0.61 -1.49 26.37
C PHE A 137 1.02 -1.89 27.79
N SER A 138 0.07 -1.88 28.73
CA SER A 138 0.33 -2.09 30.17
C SER A 138 0.56 -3.53 30.59
N HIS A 139 0.36 -4.52 29.70
CA HIS A 139 0.60 -5.92 30.04
C HIS A 139 2.03 -6.11 30.61
N PRO A 140 2.21 -6.99 31.62
CA PRO A 140 3.51 -7.21 32.23
C PRO A 140 4.45 -7.96 31.27
N TRP A 141 5.72 -7.57 31.26
CA TRP A 141 6.77 -8.29 30.53
C TRP A 141 7.36 -9.39 31.41
N PRO A 142 7.90 -10.48 30.83
CA PRO A 142 8.72 -11.43 31.58
C PRO A 142 9.82 -10.70 32.36
N LYS A 143 10.11 -11.15 33.57
CA LYS A 143 10.99 -10.45 34.52
C LYS A 143 12.37 -10.19 33.89
N GLU A 144 12.88 -11.16 33.17
CA GLU A 144 14.16 -11.14 32.45
C GLU A 144 14.21 -10.12 31.31
N LEU A 145 13.06 -9.67 30.79
CA LEU A 145 12.98 -8.66 29.72
C LEU A 145 12.54 -7.29 30.23
N SER A 146 11.97 -7.21 31.43
CA SER A 146 11.29 -6.02 31.95
C SER A 146 12.17 -4.76 32.05
N THR A 147 13.49 -4.94 32.15
CA THR A 147 14.50 -3.86 32.23
C THR A 147 15.00 -3.40 30.86
N LEU A 148 14.76 -4.16 29.80
CA LEU A 148 15.22 -3.80 28.45
C LEU A 148 14.44 -2.59 27.92
N PRO A 149 15.08 -1.68 27.17
CA PRO A 149 14.39 -0.54 26.58
C PRO A 149 13.35 -1.00 25.55
N LEU A 150 12.31 -0.19 25.37
CA LEU A 150 11.17 -0.50 24.49
C LEU A 150 11.24 0.30 23.17
N THR A 151 11.12 -0.41 22.05
CA THR A 151 10.85 0.14 20.71
C THR A 151 9.38 -0.13 20.34
N VAL A 152 8.70 0.87 19.78
CA VAL A 152 7.34 0.73 19.24
C VAL A 152 7.39 0.95 17.73
N PHE A 153 6.86 0.00 16.98
CA PHE A 153 6.56 0.16 15.56
C PHE A 153 5.07 0.37 15.37
N HIS A 154 4.66 1.50 14.79
CA HIS A 154 3.25 1.84 14.57
C HIS A 154 2.90 1.81 13.08
N THR A 155 2.23 0.74 12.66
CA THR A 155 1.84 0.48 11.27
C THR A 155 0.32 0.53 11.05
N ALA A 156 -0.47 0.54 12.12
CA ALA A 156 -1.94 0.55 12.05
C ALA A 156 -2.49 1.83 11.40
N ALA A 157 -3.36 1.66 10.40
CA ALA A 157 -4.06 2.74 9.72
C ALA A 157 -5.36 2.25 9.09
N VAL A 158 -6.31 3.15 8.89
CA VAL A 158 -7.43 2.96 7.95
C VAL A 158 -7.05 3.61 6.63
N ILE A 159 -7.00 2.79 5.58
CA ILE A 159 -6.73 3.24 4.21
C ILE A 159 -8.07 3.37 3.48
N ASN A 160 -8.42 4.59 3.12
CA ASN A 160 -9.63 4.90 2.35
C ASN A 160 -9.28 5.98 1.32
N ALA A 161 -8.88 5.51 0.14
CA ALA A 161 -8.37 6.35 -0.92
C ALA A 161 -9.49 6.98 -1.78
N ASN A 162 -10.75 6.56 -1.58
CA ASN A 162 -11.87 6.94 -2.44
C ASN A 162 -12.72 8.10 -1.88
N GLU A 163 -12.53 8.54 -0.63
CA GLU A 163 -13.34 9.60 -0.03
C GLU A 163 -12.53 10.89 0.18
N ARG A 164 -13.02 12.03 -0.36
CA ARG A 164 -12.49 13.37 -0.06
C ARG A 164 -13.49 14.30 0.61
N HIS A 165 -14.78 13.98 0.61
CA HIS A 165 -15.77 14.87 1.20
C HIS A 165 -15.54 15.03 2.72
N ILE A 166 -15.50 16.27 3.20
CA ILE A 166 -15.07 16.59 4.57
C ILE A 166 -15.97 15.97 5.64
N SER A 167 -17.27 15.79 5.36
CA SER A 167 -18.20 15.13 6.29
C SER A 167 -17.81 13.68 6.59
N LEU A 168 -17.02 13.05 5.72
CA LEU A 168 -16.56 11.66 5.86
C LEU A 168 -15.16 11.57 6.48
N LEU A 169 -14.51 12.70 6.81
CA LEU A 169 -13.16 12.76 7.36
C LEU A 169 -13.01 11.89 8.62
N HIS A 170 -14.04 11.86 9.46
CA HIS A 170 -14.08 11.10 10.72
C HIS A 170 -13.76 9.60 10.54
N LYS A 171 -14.09 9.02 9.38
CA LYS A 171 -13.83 7.60 9.09
C LYS A 171 -12.34 7.26 9.04
N CYS A 172 -11.49 8.21 8.70
CA CYS A 172 -10.04 8.05 8.73
C CYS A 172 -9.43 8.67 9.98
N SER A 173 -9.91 9.84 10.42
CA SER A 173 -9.24 10.61 11.48
C SER A 173 -9.30 9.93 12.85
N ALA A 174 -10.34 9.13 13.13
CA ALA A 174 -10.44 8.36 14.37
C ALA A 174 -9.25 7.42 14.57
N VAL A 175 -8.78 6.77 13.50
CA VAL A 175 -7.66 5.83 13.55
C VAL A 175 -6.34 6.51 13.21
N ASN A 176 -6.27 7.20 12.06
CA ASN A 176 -5.01 7.72 11.54
C ASN A 176 -4.46 8.93 12.33
N THR A 177 -5.33 9.69 12.98
CA THR A 177 -4.94 10.91 13.73
C THR A 177 -5.09 10.71 15.23
N LEU A 178 -6.32 10.44 15.71
CA LEU A 178 -6.56 10.21 17.13
C LEU A 178 -5.86 8.93 17.60
N GLY A 179 -5.89 7.87 16.79
CA GLY A 179 -5.15 6.64 17.09
C GLY A 179 -3.64 6.84 17.18
N ALA A 180 -3.04 7.58 16.25
CA ALA A 180 -1.62 7.96 16.33
C ALA A 180 -1.31 8.72 17.63
N LYS A 181 -2.13 9.71 18.01
CA LYS A 181 -2.01 10.43 19.29
C LYS A 181 -2.05 9.49 20.49
N ASN A 182 -3.01 8.56 20.50
CA ASN A 182 -3.17 7.59 21.59
C ASN A 182 -1.97 6.65 21.68
N VAL A 183 -1.44 6.18 20.55
CA VAL A 183 -0.24 5.32 20.49
C VAL A 183 0.98 6.06 21.02
N VAL A 184 1.19 7.33 20.64
CA VAL A 184 2.29 8.16 21.17
C VAL A 184 2.18 8.28 22.71
N ALA A 185 0.99 8.59 23.22
CA ALA A 185 0.77 8.72 24.67
C ALA A 185 0.98 7.39 25.43
N ALA A 186 0.47 6.28 24.90
CA ALA A 186 0.65 4.95 25.48
C ALA A 186 2.12 4.50 25.45
N ALA A 187 2.83 4.78 24.35
CA ALA A 187 4.25 4.50 24.22
C ALA A 187 5.08 5.25 25.25
N LYS A 188 4.86 6.58 25.40
CA LYS A 188 5.53 7.37 26.45
C LYS A 188 5.24 6.81 27.85
N SER A 189 3.98 6.50 28.14
CA SER A 189 3.56 5.95 29.43
C SER A 189 4.19 4.59 29.75
N ALA A 190 4.47 3.79 28.72
CA ALA A 190 5.12 2.49 28.84
C ALA A 190 6.67 2.57 28.92
N GLY A 191 7.26 3.78 28.98
CA GLY A 191 8.71 3.96 28.99
C GLY A 191 9.38 3.61 27.67
N CYS A 192 8.67 3.78 26.55
CA CYS A 192 9.25 3.65 25.23
C CYS A 192 10.37 4.66 25.03
N SER A 193 11.43 4.28 24.32
CA SER A 193 12.53 5.19 23.95
C SER A 193 12.66 5.41 22.45
N ILE A 194 12.05 4.55 21.62
CA ILE A 194 12.02 4.70 20.16
C ILE A 194 10.62 4.38 19.64
N LEU A 195 9.99 5.30 18.91
CA LEU A 195 8.74 5.07 18.19
C LEU A 195 8.93 5.37 16.70
N ILE A 196 8.78 4.37 15.85
CA ILE A 196 8.86 4.55 14.39
C ILE A 196 7.52 4.17 13.76
N ALA A 197 6.93 5.08 13.01
CA ALA A 197 5.63 4.86 12.39
C ALA A 197 5.72 4.66 10.88
N THR A 198 4.76 3.92 10.33
CA THR A 198 4.54 3.86 8.88
C THR A 198 3.58 4.97 8.49
N SER A 199 4.08 5.94 7.75
CA SER A 199 3.32 7.00 7.10
C SER A 199 3.01 6.60 5.64
N SER A 200 2.97 7.53 4.69
CA SER A 200 2.69 7.24 3.28
C SER A 200 3.21 8.36 2.39
N ALA A 201 3.91 8.06 1.29
CA ALA A 201 4.30 9.07 0.31
C ALA A 201 3.09 9.77 -0.32
N SER A 202 1.92 9.11 -0.33
CA SER A 202 0.67 9.65 -0.87
C SER A 202 0.18 10.91 -0.15
N LEU A 203 0.67 11.21 1.07
CA LEU A 203 0.33 12.46 1.76
C LEU A 203 0.96 13.70 1.09
N ALA A 204 2.05 13.51 0.33
CA ALA A 204 2.68 14.59 -0.44
C ALA A 204 1.91 14.91 -1.74
N VAL A 205 1.05 14.00 -2.21
CA VAL A 205 0.28 14.17 -3.45
C VAL A 205 -0.66 15.38 -3.36
N ARG A 206 -0.56 16.26 -4.36
CA ARG A 206 -1.55 17.32 -4.61
C ARG A 206 -2.58 16.80 -5.62
N PRO A 207 -3.89 17.10 -5.45
CA PRO A 207 -4.91 16.65 -6.39
C PRO A 207 -4.64 17.26 -7.78
N PRO A 208 -4.44 16.44 -8.85
CA PRO A 208 -4.32 16.96 -10.20
C PRO A 208 -5.62 17.62 -10.67
N ARG A 209 -5.50 18.65 -11.51
CA ARG A 209 -6.67 19.31 -12.13
C ARG A 209 -6.96 18.68 -13.48
N PHE A 210 -7.87 17.72 -13.47
CA PHE A 210 -8.25 16.94 -14.65
C PHE A 210 -9.15 17.65 -15.66
N TRP A 211 -9.70 18.84 -15.35
CA TRP A 211 -10.43 19.65 -16.33
C TRP A 211 -9.46 20.58 -17.05
N LEU A 212 -9.25 20.32 -18.35
CA LEU A 212 -8.29 21.05 -19.18
C LEU A 212 -8.98 22.21 -19.93
N LEU A 213 -8.21 23.26 -20.19
CA LEU A 213 -8.53 24.24 -21.23
C LEU A 213 -8.20 23.65 -22.61
N PRO A 214 -8.87 24.06 -23.70
CA PRO A 214 -8.70 23.43 -25.02
C PRO A 214 -7.27 23.40 -25.60
N TRP A 215 -6.37 24.24 -25.10
CA TRP A 215 -4.97 24.33 -25.52
C TRP A 215 -3.97 23.66 -24.56
N GLU A 216 -4.43 23.12 -23.43
CA GLU A 216 -3.57 22.41 -22.48
C GLU A 216 -3.32 20.98 -22.98
N LYS A 217 -2.07 20.50 -22.94
CA LYS A 217 -1.74 19.12 -23.33
C LYS A 217 -1.98 18.12 -22.20
N TRP A 218 -1.71 18.53 -20.96
CA TRP A 218 -1.74 17.68 -19.77
C TRP A 218 -2.51 18.34 -18.62
N PRO A 219 -3.15 17.54 -17.73
CA PRO A 219 -3.69 18.05 -16.47
C PRO A 219 -2.62 18.79 -15.65
N LYS A 220 -3.01 19.84 -14.95
CA LYS A 220 -2.08 20.51 -14.01
C LYS A 220 -1.80 19.55 -12.84
N GLY A 221 -0.52 19.34 -12.53
CA GLY A 221 -0.10 18.39 -11.51
C GLY A 221 -0.21 16.92 -11.93
N TYR A 222 -0.27 16.64 -13.23
CA TYR A 222 -0.34 15.27 -13.75
C TYR A 222 0.94 14.47 -13.48
N PHE A 223 2.10 15.13 -13.46
CA PHE A 223 3.37 14.59 -12.98
C PHE A 223 3.77 15.31 -11.69
N GLN A 224 4.14 14.56 -10.66
CA GLN A 224 4.66 15.08 -9.40
C GLN A 224 5.84 14.23 -8.92
N LEU A 225 6.90 14.91 -8.50
CA LEU A 225 7.98 14.31 -7.71
C LEU A 225 7.58 14.40 -6.23
N LEU A 226 7.54 13.26 -5.55
CA LEU A 226 7.18 13.14 -4.14
C LEU A 226 8.46 12.97 -3.32
N ASP A 227 8.59 13.78 -2.28
CA ASP A 227 9.66 13.74 -1.28
C ASP A 227 9.08 13.93 0.13
N GLU A 228 9.95 14.05 1.13
CA GLU A 228 9.58 14.28 2.53
C GLU A 228 9.73 15.73 3.02
N LYS A 229 9.97 16.71 2.14
CA LYS A 229 10.24 18.09 2.58
C LYS A 229 9.06 18.73 3.32
N ASP A 230 7.83 18.31 3.00
CA ASP A 230 6.63 18.79 3.67
C ASP A 230 6.49 18.30 5.12
N ALA A 231 7.34 17.36 5.59
CA ALA A 231 7.35 16.90 6.97
C ALA A 231 7.78 17.99 7.97
N GLU A 232 8.65 18.91 7.53
CA GLU A 232 9.14 20.04 8.34
C GLU A 232 8.18 21.24 8.32
N GLU A 233 7.23 21.26 7.38
CA GLU A 233 6.26 22.33 7.19
C GLU A 233 4.96 22.13 7.99
N PRO A 234 4.16 23.19 8.20
CA PRO A 234 2.80 23.04 8.70
C PRO A 234 1.94 22.17 7.79
N VAL A 235 1.05 21.36 8.39
CA VAL A 235 0.08 20.55 7.65
C VAL A 235 -0.77 21.45 6.76
N ARG A 236 -0.88 21.09 5.48
CA ARG A 236 -1.57 21.87 4.44
C ARG A 236 -3.09 21.89 4.70
N LYS A 237 -3.83 22.72 3.97
CA LYS A 237 -5.30 22.70 4.06
C LYS A 237 -5.83 21.39 3.49
N HIS A 238 -6.93 20.88 4.04
CA HIS A 238 -7.56 19.61 3.62
C HIS A 238 -7.73 19.48 2.10
N GLY A 239 -8.23 20.51 1.42
CA GLY A 239 -8.45 20.51 -0.04
C GLY A 239 -7.18 20.46 -0.89
N GLU A 240 -5.99 20.59 -0.30
CA GLU A 240 -4.72 20.44 -1.00
C GLU A 240 -4.19 19.00 -0.99
N TYR A 241 -4.83 18.10 -0.24
CA TYR A 241 -4.54 16.67 -0.28
C TYR A 241 -5.44 15.97 -1.30
N PHE A 242 -5.00 14.83 -1.81
CA PHE A 242 -5.78 14.07 -2.79
C PHE A 242 -7.15 13.62 -2.22
N GLY A 243 -7.24 13.37 -0.91
CA GLY A 243 -8.43 12.93 -0.18
C GLY A 243 -8.23 12.87 1.34
N ASN A 244 -9.25 12.34 2.05
CA ASN A 244 -9.26 12.27 3.53
C ASN A 244 -8.10 11.42 4.09
N TYR A 245 -7.74 10.33 3.41
CA TYR A 245 -6.61 9.51 3.82
C TYR A 245 -5.29 10.30 3.86
N GLY A 246 -4.94 11.00 2.78
CA GLY A 246 -3.71 11.79 2.70
C GLY A 246 -3.65 12.87 3.79
N PHE A 247 -4.75 13.59 4.00
CA PHE A 247 -4.84 14.61 5.06
C PHE A 247 -4.67 14.02 6.47
N THR A 248 -5.36 12.92 6.78
CA THR A 248 -5.28 12.30 8.11
C THR A 248 -3.94 11.64 8.39
N LYS A 249 -3.26 11.10 7.37
CA LYS A 249 -1.88 10.60 7.50
C LYS A 249 -0.89 11.74 7.75
N ALA A 250 -1.05 12.89 7.09
CA ALA A 250 -0.21 14.06 7.38
C ALA A 250 -0.39 14.56 8.83
N LEU A 251 -1.62 14.63 9.33
CA LEU A 251 -1.89 14.96 10.73
C LEU A 251 -1.27 13.96 11.71
N GLY A 252 -1.42 12.66 11.42
CA GLY A 252 -0.85 11.58 12.25
C GLY A 252 0.68 11.59 12.26
N GLU A 253 1.31 11.78 11.09
CA GLU A 253 2.76 11.90 10.98
C GLU A 253 3.28 13.11 11.75
N LYS A 254 2.65 14.29 11.61
CA LYS A 254 3.04 15.49 12.35
C LYS A 254 3.08 15.28 13.86
N LEU A 255 2.04 14.63 14.41
CA LEU A 255 1.97 14.28 15.84
C LEU A 255 3.11 13.35 16.28
N ILE A 256 3.54 12.44 15.41
CA ILE A 256 4.63 11.49 15.69
C ILE A 256 5.97 12.22 15.67
N LEU A 257 6.23 13.02 14.63
CA LEU A 257 7.49 13.76 14.49
C LEU A 257 7.67 14.81 15.59
N GLU A 258 6.61 15.54 15.94
CA GLU A 258 6.63 16.54 17.02
C GLU A 258 6.75 15.95 18.42
N ALA A 259 6.53 14.63 18.57
CA ALA A 259 6.73 13.95 19.83
C ALA A 259 8.20 13.61 20.12
N ASP A 260 9.12 13.82 19.16
CA ASP A 260 10.56 13.59 19.34
C ASP A 260 11.12 14.45 20.46
N GLU A 261 11.76 13.80 21.44
CA GLU A 261 12.45 14.48 22.52
C GLU A 261 13.61 13.64 23.06
N ALA A 262 14.43 14.23 23.93
CA ALA A 262 15.50 13.49 24.59
C ALA A 262 14.92 12.33 25.42
N GLY A 263 15.34 11.10 25.11
CA GLY A 263 14.84 9.88 25.78
C GLY A 263 13.63 9.24 25.10
N PHE A 264 12.98 9.91 24.14
CA PHE A 264 11.91 9.35 23.31
C PHE A 264 12.08 9.81 21.86
N ARG A 265 12.84 9.03 21.10
CA ARG A 265 13.12 9.32 19.69
C ARG A 265 12.01 8.84 18.79
N THR A 266 11.59 9.67 17.85
CA THR A 266 10.53 9.33 16.91
C THR A 266 10.96 9.47 15.46
N GLY A 267 10.17 8.90 14.56
CA GLY A 267 10.36 9.05 13.13
C GLY A 267 9.26 8.35 12.34
N SER A 268 9.23 8.61 11.03
CA SER A 268 8.28 7.95 10.12
C SER A 268 8.94 7.43 8.86
N ILE A 269 8.53 6.26 8.39
CA ILE A 269 8.83 5.76 7.05
C ILE A 269 7.64 6.07 6.15
N ARG A 270 7.87 6.66 4.97
CA ARG A 270 6.86 6.91 3.94
C ARG A 270 7.05 5.91 2.79
N PRO A 271 6.31 4.79 2.77
CA PRO A 271 6.30 3.89 1.62
C PRO A 271 5.88 4.63 0.33
N GLY A 272 6.65 4.43 -0.75
CA GLY A 272 6.38 4.98 -2.08
C GLY A 272 5.15 4.36 -2.74
N ASN A 273 4.06 5.13 -2.79
CA ASN A 273 2.76 4.78 -3.39
C ASN A 273 2.22 3.38 -3.01
N GLY A 274 2.19 2.44 -3.95
CA GLY A 274 1.57 1.12 -3.78
C GLY A 274 2.46 0.14 -3.00
N ILE A 275 1.93 -0.41 -1.91
CA ILE A 275 2.60 -1.45 -1.13
C ILE A 275 2.11 -2.83 -1.57
N TYR A 276 3.05 -3.76 -1.78
CA TYR A 276 2.77 -5.15 -2.13
C TYR A 276 3.58 -6.10 -1.24
N GLY A 277 3.27 -7.40 -1.31
CA GLY A 277 4.07 -8.45 -0.68
C GLY A 277 3.27 -9.46 0.11
N ASN A 278 1.93 -9.46 0.02
CA ASN A 278 1.14 -10.59 0.50
C ASN A 278 -0.11 -10.79 -0.36
N LYS A 279 -0.65 -12.01 -0.39
CA LYS A 279 -1.84 -12.33 -1.20
C LYS A 279 -3.09 -11.49 -0.89
N TYR A 280 -3.10 -10.67 0.15
CA TYR A 280 -4.21 -9.80 0.58
C TYR A 280 -3.99 -8.30 0.31
N ASP A 281 -2.85 -7.91 -0.27
CA ASP A 281 -2.57 -6.52 -0.58
C ASP A 281 -3.53 -5.97 -1.64
N GLN A 282 -3.55 -4.64 -1.77
CA GLN A 282 -4.43 -3.91 -2.68
C GLN A 282 -3.82 -3.69 -4.07
N THR A 283 -2.62 -4.22 -4.32
CA THR A 283 -1.89 -4.09 -5.57
C THR A 283 -1.89 -5.43 -6.31
N SER A 284 -0.76 -6.12 -6.43
CA SER A 284 -0.62 -7.42 -7.11
C SER A 284 -1.52 -8.50 -6.50
N GLY A 285 -1.64 -8.56 -5.17
CA GLY A 285 -2.48 -9.55 -4.50
C GLY A 285 -3.96 -9.40 -4.87
N ASN A 286 -4.46 -8.16 -4.95
CA ASN A 286 -5.83 -7.90 -5.35
C ASN A 286 -6.11 -8.32 -6.78
N TYR A 287 -5.18 -8.05 -7.70
CA TYR A 287 -5.30 -8.48 -9.10
C TYR A 287 -5.31 -9.99 -9.25
N LEU A 288 -4.44 -10.70 -8.53
CA LEU A 288 -4.41 -12.17 -8.50
C LEU A 288 -5.74 -12.75 -7.99
N ARG A 289 -6.27 -12.23 -6.87
CA ARG A 289 -7.55 -12.69 -6.30
C ARG A 289 -8.75 -12.43 -7.20
N ARG A 290 -8.76 -11.33 -7.95
CA ARG A 290 -9.87 -11.02 -8.86
C ARG A 290 -9.79 -11.82 -10.15
N GLY A 291 -8.60 -12.13 -10.66
CA GLY A 291 -8.40 -12.82 -11.95
C GLY A 291 -8.71 -11.95 -13.17
N ASP A 292 -9.51 -10.90 -13.02
CA ASP A 292 -9.68 -9.85 -14.01
C ASP A 292 -9.83 -8.46 -13.39
N VAL A 293 -9.48 -7.42 -14.15
CA VAL A 293 -9.65 -6.03 -13.71
C VAL A 293 -10.01 -5.07 -14.84
N PRO A 294 -11.09 -4.26 -14.69
CA PRO A 294 -11.29 -3.09 -15.52
C PRO A 294 -10.30 -2.00 -15.15
N THR A 295 -9.56 -1.47 -16.12
CA THR A 295 -8.50 -0.48 -15.89
C THR A 295 -8.42 0.57 -16.99
N TRP A 296 -8.07 1.79 -16.60
CA TRP A 296 -7.82 2.94 -17.47
C TRP A 296 -6.46 3.59 -17.19
N ILE A 297 -5.63 2.92 -16.37
CA ILE A 297 -4.39 3.48 -15.82
C ILE A 297 -3.15 2.69 -16.25
N SER A 298 -3.24 1.83 -17.26
CA SER A 298 -2.11 1.01 -17.74
C SER A 298 -0.84 1.83 -18.03
N HIS A 299 -1.00 3.07 -18.49
CA HIS A 299 0.09 4.00 -18.81
C HIS A 299 0.64 4.77 -17.60
N ILE A 300 -0.09 4.79 -16.48
CA ILE A 300 0.31 5.53 -15.28
C ILE A 300 1.59 4.93 -14.71
N ARG A 301 2.50 5.82 -14.30
CA ARG A 301 3.85 5.46 -13.86
C ARG A 301 4.09 5.92 -12.44
N GLN A 302 4.54 5.00 -11.59
CA GLN A 302 4.83 5.30 -10.21
C GLN A 302 5.80 4.28 -9.60
N ASN A 303 6.41 4.65 -8.48
CA ASN A 303 7.13 3.72 -7.62
C ASN A 303 6.18 2.79 -6.87
N PHE A 304 6.66 1.59 -6.54
CA PHE A 304 6.03 0.67 -5.61
C PHE A 304 7.08 0.26 -4.57
N VAL A 305 6.62 -0.36 -3.48
CA VAL A 305 7.55 -0.85 -2.47
C VAL A 305 7.06 -2.13 -1.81
N SER A 306 7.96 -3.10 -1.68
CA SER A 306 7.70 -4.35 -0.95
C SER A 306 7.51 -4.12 0.55
N GLY A 307 6.57 -4.83 1.16
CA GLY A 307 6.41 -4.91 2.61
C GLY A 307 7.72 -5.30 3.34
N HIS A 308 8.52 -6.19 2.75
CA HIS A 308 9.84 -6.55 3.26
C HIS A 308 10.84 -5.38 3.24
N ASN A 309 10.85 -4.59 2.16
CA ASN A 309 11.70 -3.40 2.06
C ASN A 309 11.29 -2.33 3.09
N ILE A 310 9.97 -2.15 3.32
CA ILE A 310 9.46 -1.27 4.37
C ILE A 310 9.90 -1.77 5.75
N SER A 311 9.72 -3.06 6.03
CA SER A 311 10.16 -3.66 7.29
C SER A 311 11.66 -3.46 7.53
N ASN A 312 12.50 -3.69 6.52
CA ASN A 312 13.93 -3.44 6.63
C ASN A 312 14.23 -1.96 6.92
N ALA A 313 13.57 -1.02 6.23
CA ALA A 313 13.74 0.41 6.50
C ALA A 313 13.37 0.79 7.95
N HIS A 314 12.31 0.20 8.50
CA HIS A 314 11.94 0.39 9.92
C HIS A 314 13.06 -0.09 10.86
N LEU A 315 13.65 -1.25 10.61
CA LEU A 315 14.74 -1.78 11.44
C LEU A 315 16.05 -0.99 11.27
N LEU A 316 16.36 -0.53 10.05
CA LEU A 316 17.49 0.36 9.79
C LEU A 316 17.30 1.70 10.51
N PHE A 317 16.08 2.22 10.55
CA PHE A 317 15.78 3.46 11.26
C PHE A 317 15.94 3.28 12.78
N GLU A 318 15.48 2.16 13.35
CA GLU A 318 15.78 1.85 14.74
C GLU A 318 17.29 1.83 14.99
N ALA A 319 18.05 1.11 14.16
CA ALA A 319 19.50 1.01 14.30
C ALA A 319 20.16 2.41 14.23
N ALA A 320 19.72 3.27 13.31
CA ALA A 320 20.20 4.65 13.18
C ALA A 320 19.93 5.48 14.44
N LEU A 321 18.72 5.35 15.03
CA LEU A 321 18.32 6.06 16.25
C LEU A 321 19.03 5.57 17.52
N LEU A 322 19.64 4.38 17.48
CA LEU A 322 20.48 3.86 18.55
C LEU A 322 21.93 4.38 18.49
N THR A 323 22.33 5.02 17.39
CA THR A 323 23.69 5.56 17.24
C THR A 323 23.85 6.93 17.92
N PRO A 324 25.09 7.36 18.22
CA PRO A 324 25.36 8.73 18.68
C PRO A 324 24.92 9.82 17.68
N SER A 325 24.78 9.48 16.40
CA SER A 325 24.30 10.40 15.34
C SER A 325 22.78 10.48 15.23
N SER A 326 22.04 9.84 16.15
CA SER A 326 20.57 9.77 16.13
C SER A 326 19.88 11.12 15.99
N GLN A 327 20.42 12.19 16.57
CA GLN A 327 19.86 13.55 16.46
C GLN A 327 19.77 14.06 15.01
N LYS A 328 20.53 13.49 14.07
CA LYS A 328 20.49 13.89 12.65
C LYS A 328 19.29 13.31 11.90
N CYS A 329 18.75 12.18 12.37
CA CYS A 329 17.64 11.48 11.75
C CYS A 329 16.38 11.38 12.64
N SER A 330 16.46 11.69 13.93
CA SER A 330 15.30 11.71 14.82
C SER A 330 14.34 12.85 14.50
N GLY A 331 13.05 12.64 14.78
CA GLY A 331 11.99 13.59 14.45
C GLY A 331 11.77 13.79 12.94
N LYS A 332 12.28 12.89 12.09
CA LYS A 332 12.17 13.01 10.62
C LYS A 332 11.34 11.90 9.99
N ALA A 333 10.81 12.23 8.81
CA ALA A 333 10.24 11.25 7.89
C ALA A 333 11.31 10.84 6.86
N PHE A 334 11.21 9.61 6.34
CA PHE A 334 12.03 9.11 5.24
C PHE A 334 11.17 8.41 4.22
N LEU A 335 11.19 8.90 2.98
CA LEU A 335 10.55 8.23 1.87
C LEU A 335 11.41 7.06 1.38
N ILE A 336 10.78 5.93 1.06
CA ILE A 336 11.46 4.76 0.47
C ILE A 336 10.71 4.20 -0.75
N THR A 337 11.46 3.62 -1.69
CA THR A 337 10.95 2.81 -2.81
C THR A 337 11.79 1.54 -2.98
N ASP A 338 11.31 0.57 -3.75
CA ASP A 338 12.18 -0.48 -4.28
C ASP A 338 13.30 0.13 -5.16
N PRO A 339 14.47 -0.54 -5.26
CA PRO A 339 15.65 -0.03 -5.97
C PRO A 339 15.56 -0.21 -7.49
N ASN A 340 14.51 0.34 -8.09
CA ASN A 340 14.33 0.41 -9.55
C ASN A 340 13.70 1.74 -9.96
N PRO A 341 13.86 2.16 -11.23
CA PRO A 341 13.07 3.23 -11.82
C PRO A 341 11.57 2.94 -11.72
N THR A 342 10.73 3.97 -11.87
CA THR A 342 9.27 3.78 -11.78
C THR A 342 8.79 2.82 -12.85
N ILE A 343 7.82 1.97 -12.49
CA ILE A 343 7.16 1.07 -13.41
C ILE A 343 5.79 1.62 -13.79
N SER A 344 5.12 1.02 -14.76
CA SER A 344 3.72 1.30 -15.06
C SER A 344 2.83 0.17 -14.62
N PHE A 345 1.54 0.46 -14.50
CA PHE A 345 0.55 -0.59 -14.27
C PHE A 345 0.56 -1.64 -15.38
N SER A 346 0.86 -1.26 -16.63
CA SER A 346 1.03 -2.23 -17.72
C SER A 346 2.14 -3.24 -17.45
N ASP A 347 3.22 -2.86 -16.76
CA ASP A 347 4.30 -3.79 -16.42
C ASP A 347 3.80 -4.85 -15.43
N ILE A 348 3.03 -4.42 -14.41
CA ILE A 348 2.35 -5.33 -13.48
C ILE A 348 1.40 -6.25 -14.24
N TYR A 349 0.63 -5.73 -15.19
CA TYR A 349 -0.30 -6.53 -15.98
C TYR A 349 0.41 -7.57 -16.83
N THR A 350 1.52 -7.21 -17.48
CA THR A 350 2.39 -8.16 -18.20
C THR A 350 2.83 -9.27 -17.25
N LEU A 351 3.41 -8.94 -16.10
CA LEU A 351 3.85 -9.92 -15.11
C LEU A 351 2.74 -10.92 -14.74
N LEU A 352 1.56 -10.40 -14.38
CA LEU A 352 0.45 -11.23 -13.92
C LEU A 352 -0.16 -12.08 -15.04
N THR A 353 -0.36 -11.53 -16.24
CA THR A 353 -0.86 -12.28 -17.40
C THR A 353 0.13 -13.35 -17.85
N THR A 354 1.44 -13.11 -17.73
CA THR A 354 2.49 -14.06 -18.12
C THR A 354 2.66 -15.22 -17.13
N LEU A 355 2.57 -14.95 -15.82
CA LEU A 355 3.02 -15.89 -14.78
C LEU A 355 1.91 -16.46 -13.89
N SER A 356 0.74 -15.84 -13.81
CA SER A 356 -0.31 -16.31 -12.90
C SER A 356 -0.86 -17.69 -13.29
N ALA A 357 -0.80 -18.63 -12.35
CA ALA A 357 -1.36 -19.96 -12.43
C ALA A 357 -2.87 -19.99 -12.72
N THR A 358 -3.60 -19.01 -12.21
CA THR A 358 -5.06 -18.89 -12.30
C THR A 358 -5.49 -18.06 -13.52
N GLY A 359 -4.52 -17.53 -14.28
CA GLY A 359 -4.76 -16.57 -15.35
C GLY A 359 -5.09 -15.17 -14.82
N PHE A 360 -4.80 -14.15 -15.63
CA PHE A 360 -5.14 -12.77 -15.34
C PHE A 360 -5.52 -12.02 -16.62
N LYS A 361 -6.64 -11.30 -16.61
CA LYS A 361 -7.17 -10.55 -17.77
C LYS A 361 -7.39 -9.08 -17.45
N ILE A 362 -7.02 -8.22 -18.39
CA ILE A 362 -7.30 -6.78 -18.31
C ILE A 362 -8.49 -6.42 -19.19
N GLN A 363 -9.33 -5.50 -18.72
CA GLN A 363 -10.39 -4.89 -19.51
C GLN A 363 -10.12 -3.39 -19.59
N LEU A 364 -9.66 -2.90 -20.73
CA LEU A 364 -9.39 -1.48 -20.91
C LEU A 364 -10.70 -0.70 -21.02
N VAL A 365 -10.85 0.32 -20.19
CA VAL A 365 -12.05 1.17 -20.14
C VAL A 365 -11.66 2.62 -20.39
N PRO A 366 -12.45 3.40 -21.15
CA PRO A 366 -12.14 4.81 -21.39
C PRO A 366 -12.18 5.61 -20.08
N PRO A 367 -11.10 6.34 -19.72
CA PRO A 367 -11.03 7.05 -18.44
C PRO A 367 -12.11 8.11 -18.30
N ILE A 368 -12.51 8.77 -19.40
CA ILE A 368 -13.47 9.87 -19.37
C ILE A 368 -14.85 9.44 -18.86
N LEU A 369 -15.32 8.25 -19.23
CA LEU A 369 -16.63 7.77 -18.81
C LEU A 369 -16.66 7.54 -17.30
N LEU A 370 -15.62 6.90 -16.78
CA LEU A 370 -15.47 6.64 -15.35
C LEU A 370 -15.24 7.93 -14.56
N PHE A 371 -14.50 8.88 -15.13
CA PHE A 371 -14.26 10.18 -14.52
C PHE A 371 -15.57 10.96 -14.37
N LEU A 372 -16.40 11.02 -15.42
CA LEU A 372 -17.71 11.68 -15.36
C LEU A 372 -18.65 10.99 -14.38
N LEU A 373 -18.69 9.65 -14.36
CA LEU A 373 -19.52 8.88 -13.42
C LEU A 373 -19.08 9.02 -11.96
N SER A 374 -17.81 9.36 -11.71
CA SER A 374 -17.29 9.48 -10.36
C SER A 374 -17.97 10.59 -9.54
N TYR A 375 -18.36 11.70 -10.17
CA TYR A 375 -19.02 12.83 -9.51
C TYR A 375 -20.43 12.51 -8.97
N PRO A 376 -21.39 11.99 -9.79
CA PRO A 376 -22.71 11.61 -9.27
C PRO A 376 -22.61 10.45 -8.26
N ILE A 377 -21.63 9.56 -8.38
CA ILE A 377 -21.39 8.51 -7.38
C ILE A 377 -20.93 9.11 -6.04
N GLU A 378 -19.99 10.05 -6.03
CA GLU A 378 -19.57 10.78 -4.80
C GLU A 378 -20.77 11.49 -4.16
N MET A 379 -21.60 12.16 -4.97
CA MET A 379 -22.81 12.84 -4.51
C MET A 379 -23.79 11.85 -3.87
N TYR A 380 -24.10 10.73 -4.56
CA TYR A 380 -25.00 9.70 -4.05
C TYR A 380 -24.45 9.06 -2.77
N HIS A 381 -23.17 8.71 -2.73
CA HIS A 381 -22.50 8.13 -1.56
C HIS A 381 -22.55 9.06 -0.35
N THR A 382 -22.33 10.35 -0.57
CA THR A 382 -22.42 11.38 0.48
C THR A 382 -23.85 11.52 1.00
N LEU A 383 -24.85 11.51 0.12
CA LEU A 383 -26.27 11.52 0.49
C LEU A 383 -26.67 10.25 1.25
N GLN A 384 -26.20 9.08 0.80
CA GLN A 384 -26.42 7.81 1.48
C GLN A 384 -25.83 7.80 2.88
N CYS A 385 -24.61 8.32 3.07
CA CYS A 385 -24.01 8.45 4.40
C CYS A 385 -24.83 9.38 5.32
N LYS A 386 -25.51 10.38 4.76
CA LYS A 386 -26.40 11.28 5.51
C LYS A 386 -27.78 10.64 5.80
N TYR A 387 -28.29 9.81 4.90
CA TYR A 387 -29.61 9.18 5.00
C TYR A 387 -29.53 7.64 4.80
N PRO A 388 -28.81 6.91 5.68
CA PRO A 388 -28.47 5.50 5.46
C PRO A 388 -29.68 4.56 5.46
N LYS A 389 -30.81 4.97 6.06
CA LYS A 389 -32.06 4.19 6.09
C LYS A 389 -32.91 4.37 4.83
N SER A 390 -32.65 5.40 4.02
CA SER A 390 -33.50 5.82 2.91
C SER A 390 -32.89 5.54 1.54
N LEU A 391 -31.58 5.30 1.46
CA LEU A 391 -30.86 5.11 0.21
C LEU A 391 -30.15 3.75 0.19
N PRO A 392 -30.37 2.90 -0.84
CA PRO A 392 -29.68 1.62 -0.97
C PRO A 392 -28.17 1.76 -0.94
N ALA A 393 -27.50 0.80 -0.29
CA ALA A 393 -26.04 0.69 -0.24
C ALA A 393 -25.43 0.57 -1.65
N LEU A 394 -24.30 1.24 -1.89
CA LEU A 394 -23.54 1.04 -3.12
C LEU A 394 -22.71 -0.24 -2.99
N GLY A 395 -22.57 -0.98 -4.10
CA GLY A 395 -21.58 -2.06 -4.20
C GLY A 395 -20.16 -1.52 -3.95
N ALA A 396 -19.26 -2.36 -3.47
CA ALA A 396 -17.92 -1.96 -3.08
C ALA A 396 -17.14 -1.27 -4.21
N ASP A 397 -17.20 -1.81 -5.42
CA ASP A 397 -16.52 -1.24 -6.60
C ASP A 397 -17.08 0.13 -6.99
N LEU A 398 -18.41 0.30 -7.01
CA LEU A 398 -19.03 1.59 -7.29
C LEU A 398 -18.68 2.62 -6.22
N LYS A 399 -18.65 2.22 -4.94
CA LYS A 399 -18.25 3.11 -3.85
C LYS A 399 -16.80 3.59 -3.98
N MET A 400 -15.93 2.82 -4.61
CA MET A 400 -14.56 3.24 -4.90
C MET A 400 -14.47 4.28 -6.04
N LEU A 401 -15.40 4.26 -6.99
CA LEU A 401 -15.41 5.15 -8.15
C LEU A 401 -15.88 6.57 -7.78
N GLN A 402 -15.00 7.33 -7.15
CA GLN A 402 -15.21 8.74 -6.77
C GLN A 402 -14.05 9.60 -7.32
N PRO A 403 -14.17 10.94 -7.41
CA PRO A 403 -13.14 11.77 -8.03
C PRO A 403 -11.78 11.67 -7.32
N THR A 404 -11.79 11.40 -6.01
CA THR A 404 -10.59 11.11 -5.20
C THR A 404 -9.77 9.94 -5.75
N LEU A 405 -10.42 8.92 -6.31
CA LEU A 405 -9.72 7.79 -6.92
C LEU A 405 -8.82 8.28 -8.06
N PHE A 406 -9.34 9.14 -8.94
CA PHE A 406 -8.54 9.76 -10.00
C PHE A 406 -7.39 10.61 -9.44
N ASN A 407 -7.61 11.33 -8.32
CA ASN A 407 -6.55 12.13 -7.73
C ASN A 407 -5.32 11.32 -7.31
N ILE A 408 -5.50 10.04 -6.95
CA ILE A 408 -4.40 9.15 -6.52
C ILE A 408 -3.99 8.12 -7.57
N SER A 409 -4.87 7.73 -8.49
CA SER A 409 -4.59 6.69 -9.50
C SER A 409 -4.23 7.25 -10.88
N ASN A 410 -4.65 8.46 -11.21
CA ASN A 410 -4.45 9.09 -12.53
C ASN A 410 -3.38 10.19 -12.49
N GLY A 411 -2.37 10.06 -11.62
CA GLY A 411 -1.18 10.92 -11.65
C GLY A 411 0.08 10.09 -11.78
N HIS A 412 1.09 10.64 -12.45
CA HIS A 412 2.44 10.09 -12.51
C HIS A 412 3.21 10.55 -11.29
N PHE A 413 3.36 9.65 -10.31
CA PHE A 413 3.95 9.96 -9.00
C PHE A 413 5.29 9.25 -8.83
N VAL A 414 6.36 10.01 -9.04
CA VAL A 414 7.73 9.52 -8.88
C VAL A 414 8.22 9.91 -7.49
N CYS A 415 8.81 8.97 -6.79
CA CYS A 415 9.32 9.13 -5.44
C CYS A 415 10.84 9.38 -5.46
N ASP A 416 11.29 10.33 -4.64
CA ASP A 416 12.71 10.54 -4.35
C ASP A 416 13.02 9.97 -2.95
N ASP A 417 13.76 8.87 -2.89
CA ASP A 417 14.19 8.23 -1.63
C ASP A 417 15.64 8.58 -1.25
N SER A 418 16.24 9.61 -1.87
CA SER A 418 17.64 9.94 -1.71
C SER A 418 18.03 10.22 -0.24
N ALA A 419 17.16 10.86 0.55
CA ALA A 419 17.43 11.11 1.96
C ALA A 419 17.54 9.82 2.79
N ALA A 420 16.68 8.83 2.52
CA ALA A 420 16.74 7.53 3.19
C ALA A 420 18.03 6.77 2.85
N ARG A 421 18.53 6.94 1.62
CA ARG A 421 19.75 6.28 1.12
C ARG A 421 21.05 6.85 1.70
N ARG A 422 21.04 8.10 2.18
CA ARG A 422 22.22 8.72 2.82
C ARG A 422 22.70 7.88 4.00
N SER A 423 24.00 7.96 4.29
CA SER A 423 24.58 7.26 5.44
C SER A 423 23.99 7.77 6.76
N VAL A 424 24.05 6.95 7.82
CA VAL A 424 23.61 7.36 9.17
C VAL A 424 24.39 8.58 9.67
N GLN A 425 25.67 8.69 9.33
CA GLN A 425 26.54 9.82 9.68
C GLN A 425 26.07 11.12 9.01
N GLU A 426 25.47 11.03 7.83
CA GLU A 426 24.90 12.16 7.09
C GLU A 426 23.43 12.43 7.46
N GLY A 427 22.85 11.64 8.37
CA GLY A 427 21.46 11.78 8.81
C GLY A 427 20.43 11.01 7.98
N GLY A 428 20.86 10.06 7.14
CA GLY A 428 19.98 9.09 6.48
C GLY A 428 19.90 7.75 7.22
N LEU A 429 19.40 6.72 6.54
CA LEU A 429 19.22 5.38 7.09
C LEU A 429 20.21 4.34 6.54
N GLY A 430 20.97 4.71 5.50
CA GLY A 430 21.74 3.75 4.69
C GLY A 430 20.84 2.78 3.92
N TYR A 431 19.58 3.15 3.68
CA TYR A 431 18.62 2.31 2.97
C TYR A 431 19.08 2.06 1.52
N LYS A 432 18.93 0.83 1.04
CA LYS A 432 19.29 0.48 -0.34
C LYS A 432 18.15 -0.17 -1.13
N GLY A 433 17.15 -0.73 -0.44
CA GLY A 433 16.23 -1.72 -1.01
C GLY A 433 16.92 -3.08 -1.19
N VAL A 434 16.20 -4.16 -0.94
CA VAL A 434 16.72 -5.55 -1.03
C VAL A 434 16.25 -6.22 -2.31
N CYS A 435 14.97 -6.06 -2.65
CA CYS A 435 14.39 -6.57 -3.89
C CYS A 435 13.85 -5.43 -4.75
N THR A 436 13.95 -5.58 -6.07
CA THR A 436 13.24 -4.73 -7.04
C THR A 436 11.73 -5.04 -7.05
N THR A 437 10.92 -4.14 -7.62
CA THR A 437 9.48 -4.36 -7.79
C THR A 437 9.19 -5.63 -8.61
N LEU A 438 9.97 -5.87 -9.68
CA LEU A 438 9.82 -7.06 -10.51
C LEU A 438 10.08 -8.34 -9.69
N GLU A 439 11.22 -8.41 -9.00
CA GLU A 439 11.59 -9.58 -8.19
C GLU A 439 10.59 -9.80 -7.04
N GLY A 440 10.17 -8.72 -6.37
CA GLY A 440 9.23 -8.78 -5.27
C GLY A 440 7.84 -9.25 -5.68
N MET A 441 7.26 -8.69 -6.74
CA MET A 441 5.95 -9.15 -7.23
C MET A 441 6.06 -10.57 -7.84
N THR A 442 7.20 -10.92 -8.42
CA THR A 442 7.45 -12.29 -8.90
C THR A 442 7.45 -13.31 -7.75
N MET A 443 8.07 -13.01 -6.60
CA MET A 443 8.00 -13.86 -5.41
C MET A 443 6.55 -14.09 -4.96
N GLN A 444 5.74 -13.04 -4.97
CA GLN A 444 4.32 -13.13 -4.62
C GLN A 444 3.53 -13.99 -5.61
N VAL A 445 3.78 -13.86 -6.91
CA VAL A 445 3.16 -14.73 -7.92
C VAL A 445 3.62 -16.18 -7.76
N LEU A 446 4.89 -16.41 -7.44
CA LEU A 446 5.42 -17.75 -7.16
C LEU A 446 4.73 -18.39 -5.96
N GLU A 447 4.54 -17.66 -4.86
CA GLU A 447 3.79 -18.11 -3.69
C GLU A 447 2.33 -18.41 -4.05
N TRP A 448 1.65 -17.49 -4.74
CA TRP A 448 0.29 -17.68 -5.25
C TRP A 448 0.17 -18.96 -6.09
N ASN A 449 1.10 -19.17 -7.02
CA ASN A 449 1.11 -20.33 -7.90
C ASN A 449 1.26 -21.63 -7.11
N ARG A 450 2.14 -21.67 -6.10
CA ARG A 450 2.33 -22.83 -5.22
C ARG A 450 1.07 -23.18 -4.43
N GLU A 451 0.37 -22.18 -3.90
CA GLU A 451 -0.91 -22.38 -3.21
C GLU A 451 -1.99 -22.98 -4.14
N HIS A 452 -1.98 -22.61 -5.42
CA HIS A 452 -2.99 -23.03 -6.41
C HIS A 452 -2.56 -24.25 -7.27
N GLU A 453 -1.35 -24.77 -7.09
CA GLU A 453 -0.91 -26.03 -7.70
C GLU A 453 -1.65 -27.24 -7.09
N GLY A 454 -2.04 -27.17 -5.82
CA GLY A 454 -2.83 -28.22 -5.15
C GLY A 454 -4.25 -28.32 -5.71
N LEU A 455 -4.91 -27.17 -5.91
CA LEU A 455 -6.30 -27.10 -6.39
C LEU A 455 -6.45 -27.61 -7.83
N ARG A 456 -5.52 -27.27 -8.73
CA ARG A 456 -5.54 -27.77 -10.11
C ARG A 456 -5.34 -29.28 -10.20
N LYS A 457 -4.50 -29.87 -9.34
CA LYS A 457 -4.32 -31.34 -9.30
C LYS A 457 -5.59 -32.04 -8.84
N GLU A 458 -6.32 -31.49 -7.89
CA GLU A 458 -7.60 -32.04 -7.41
C GLU A 458 -8.71 -31.91 -8.47
N GLU A 459 -8.80 -30.76 -9.15
CA GLU A 459 -9.72 -30.57 -10.28
C GLU A 459 -9.42 -31.51 -11.45
N GLU A 460 -8.14 -31.65 -11.85
CA GLU A 460 -7.73 -32.59 -12.89
C GLU A 460 -8.00 -34.06 -12.53
N ILE A 461 -7.84 -34.44 -11.25
CA ILE A 461 -8.18 -35.78 -10.77
C ILE A 461 -9.70 -35.97 -10.80
N GLY A 462 -10.48 -34.95 -10.40
CA GLY A 462 -11.93 -34.93 -10.49
C GLY A 462 -12.44 -35.10 -11.92
N GLU A 463 -11.92 -34.32 -12.86
CA GLU A 463 -12.27 -34.43 -14.29
C GLU A 463 -11.87 -35.78 -14.88
N LYS A 464 -10.67 -36.29 -14.56
CA LYS A 464 -10.24 -37.64 -15.01
C LYS A 464 -11.14 -38.74 -14.44
N ASN A 465 -11.61 -38.60 -13.21
CA ASN A 465 -12.56 -39.54 -12.60
C ASN A 465 -13.93 -39.48 -13.28
N VAL A 466 -14.47 -38.30 -13.53
CA VAL A 466 -15.74 -38.12 -14.26
C VAL A 466 -15.65 -38.68 -15.70
N VAL A 467 -14.56 -38.39 -16.42
CA VAL A 467 -14.33 -38.94 -17.77
C VAL A 467 -14.18 -40.46 -17.74
N ARG A 468 -13.57 -41.02 -16.69
CA ARG A 468 -13.45 -42.48 -16.51
C ARG A 468 -14.80 -43.13 -16.20
N GLU A 469 -15.63 -42.52 -15.37
CA GLU A 469 -16.99 -42.98 -15.08
C GLU A 469 -17.87 -42.96 -16.32
N LEU A 470 -17.83 -41.88 -17.10
CA LEU A 470 -18.56 -41.77 -18.37
C LEU A 470 -18.13 -42.83 -19.39
N LYS A 471 -16.83 -43.14 -19.49
CA LYS A 471 -16.32 -44.23 -20.35
C LYS A 471 -16.77 -45.61 -19.88
N ASN A 472 -16.81 -45.85 -18.58
CA ASN A 472 -17.28 -47.12 -18.00
C ASN A 472 -18.79 -47.31 -18.19
N MET A 473 -19.60 -46.24 -18.10
CA MET A 473 -21.03 -46.28 -18.41
C MET A 473 -21.30 -46.59 -19.89
N GLY A 474 -20.48 -46.06 -20.80
CA GLY A 474 -20.58 -46.37 -22.23
C GLY A 474 -20.22 -47.82 -22.60
N ALA A 475 -19.39 -48.50 -21.80
CA ALA A 475 -19.00 -49.89 -22.02
C ALA A 475 -20.05 -50.92 -21.52
N VAL A 476 -20.92 -50.53 -20.60
CA VAL A 476 -21.98 -51.40 -20.04
C VAL A 476 -23.24 -51.42 -20.93
N GLY A 477 -23.45 -50.39 -21.77
CA GLY A 477 -24.58 -50.31 -22.70
C GLY A 477 -24.48 -51.15 -23.99
N GLY A 478 -23.39 -51.91 -24.18
CA GLY A 478 -23.13 -52.70 -25.39
C GLY A 478 -23.51 -54.17 -25.33
N LYS A 479 -24.19 -54.62 -24.26
CA LYS A 479 -24.76 -55.97 -24.17
C LYS A 479 -26.21 -55.89 -23.71
N THR A 480 -27.11 -55.69 -24.65
CA THR A 480 -28.44 -56.29 -24.67
C THR A 480 -29.01 -56.22 -26.08
#